data_AF-A0A917W7V1-F1
#
_entry.id   AF-A0A917W7V1-F1
#
_cell.length_a   1.000
_cell.length_b   1.000
_cell.length_c   1.000
_cell.angle_alpha   90.00
_cell.angle_beta   90.00
_cell.angle_gamma   90.00
#
_symmetry.space_group_name_H-M   'P 1'
#
loop_
_entity.id
_entity.type
_entity.pdbx_description
1 polymer ?
#
loop_
_entity_poly.entity_id
_entity_poly.type
_entity_poly.pdbx_seq_one_letter_code
_entity_poly.pdbx_strand_id
1 'polypeptide(L)' 'MEPGTDEQTEIEAWLTEEGRKTRLVVEERGLPLAPLHHYGAGWQAHLEDLGRSLRGYGSIWHDRWTELAPGYEQLGVQ' A
#
# COMPACT_ATOMS: atom_id res chain seq x y z
N MET A 1 2.63 1.98 15.48
CA MET A 1 3.22 0.69 15.04
C MET A 1 4.36 0.34 15.98
N GLU A 2 4.03 -0.27 17.11
CA GLU A 2 5.00 -0.65 18.15
C GLU A 2 4.88 -2.16 18.39
N PRO A 3 5.98 -2.93 18.25
CA PRO A 3 5.95 -4.38 18.47
C PRO A 3 5.46 -4.74 19.88
N GLY A 4 4.57 -5.73 19.97
CA GLY A 4 3.99 -6.18 21.25
C GLY A 4 2.85 -5.30 21.77
N THR A 5 2.33 -4.36 20.96
CA THR A 5 1.18 -3.51 21.30
C THR A 5 0.02 -3.77 20.34
N ASP A 6 -1.17 -3.24 20.68
CA ASP A 6 -2.35 -3.27 19.80
C ASP A 6 -2.16 -2.46 18.49
N GLU A 7 -1.07 -1.69 18.38
CA GLU A 7 -0.68 -0.99 17.16
C GLU A 7 0.27 -1.79 16.25
N GLN A 8 0.63 -3.02 16.65
CA GLN A 8 1.50 -3.86 15.86
C GLN A 8 0.81 -4.28 14.56
N THR A 9 1.49 -4.06 13.44
CA THR A 9 1.10 -4.60 12.14
C THR A 9 2.12 -5.61 11.66
N GLU A 10 1.68 -6.51 10.78
CA GLU A 10 2.53 -7.49 10.12
C GLU A 10 2.43 -7.29 8.61
N ILE A 11 3.57 -7.10 7.95
CA ILE A 11 3.66 -6.91 6.51
C ILE A 11 4.38 -8.10 5.91
N GLU A 12 3.77 -8.73 4.92
CA GLU A 12 4.36 -9.80 4.12
C GLU A 12 4.34 -9.42 2.64
N ALA A 13 5.38 -9.85 1.92
CA ALA A 13 5.51 -9.63 0.50
C ALA A 13 5.91 -10.93 -0.21
N TRP A 14 5.15 -11.32 -1.23
CA TRP A 14 5.44 -12.47 -2.07
C TRP A 14 5.74 -12.03 -3.49
N LEU A 15 6.84 -12.56 -4.03
CA LEU A 15 7.22 -12.38 -5.41
C LEU A 15 6.99 -13.70 -6.16
N THR A 16 6.17 -13.65 -7.20
CA THR A 16 5.98 -14.78 -8.11
C THR A 16 6.50 -14.41 -9.49
N GLU A 17 7.30 -15.28 -10.10
CA GLU A 17 7.70 -15.13 -11.50
C GLU A 17 6.46 -15.22 -12.42
N GLU A 18 6.32 -14.27 -13.33
CA GLU A 18 5.28 -14.26 -14.37
C GLU A 18 5.93 -14.02 -15.74
N GLY A 19 6.53 -15.07 -16.30
CA GLY A 19 7.29 -15.00 -17.54
C GLY A 19 8.46 -14.01 -17.41
N ARG A 20 8.42 -12.90 -18.15
CA ARG A 20 9.45 -11.85 -18.07
C ARG A 20 9.16 -10.78 -17.01
N LYS A 21 8.11 -10.95 -16.22
CA LYS A 21 7.67 -10.01 -15.19
C LYS A 21 7.66 -10.71 -13.83
N THR A 22 7.42 -9.92 -12.78
CA THR A 22 7.22 -10.41 -11.42
C THR A 22 5.91 -9.86 -10.90
N ARG A 23 5.07 -10.73 -10.36
CA ARG A 23 3.92 -10.33 -9.57
C ARG A 23 4.36 -10.15 -8.13
N LEU A 24 4.20 -8.93 -7.63
CA LEU A 24 4.36 -8.61 -6.22
C LEU A 24 2.96 -8.60 -5.58
N VAL A 25 2.79 -9.39 -4.53
CA VAL A 25 1.65 -9.31 -3.62
C VAL A 25 2.17 -8.80 -2.29
N VAL A 26 1.56 -7.76 -1.75
CA VAL A 26 1.84 -7.25 -0.40
C VAL A 26 0.57 -7.39 0.41
N GLU A 27 0.68 -7.94 1.61
CA GLU A 27 -0.39 -8.00 2.59
C GLU A 27 0.08 -7.34 3.88
N GLU A 28 -0.75 -6.48 4.45
CA GLU A 28 -0.55 -5.94 5.79
C GLU A 28 -1.75 -6.29 6.67
N ARG A 29 -1.47 -6.89 7.83
CA ARG A 29 -2.45 -7.30 8.84
C ARG A 29 -2.26 -6.49 10.11
N GLY A 30 -3.34 -6.34 10.89
CA GLY A 30 -3.34 -5.57 12.14
C GLY A 30 -3.59 -4.07 11.96
N LEU A 31 -3.95 -3.62 10.76
CA LEU A 31 -4.24 -2.20 10.50
C LEU A 31 -5.47 -1.72 11.30
N PRO A 32 -5.39 -0.52 11.91
CA PRO A 32 -6.54 0.07 12.60
C PRO A 32 -7.64 0.41 11.59
N LEU A 33 -8.90 0.19 11.98
CA LEU A 33 -10.05 0.42 11.09
C LEU A 33 -10.30 1.91 10.83
N ALA A 34 -10.14 2.77 11.84
CA ALA A 34 -10.47 4.19 11.70
C ALA A 34 -9.68 4.90 10.58
N PRO A 35 -8.35 4.72 10.44
CA PRO A 35 -7.58 5.32 9.36
C PRO A 35 -7.43 4.38 8.14
N LEU A 36 -8.20 3.29 8.02
CA LEU A 36 -7.95 2.23 7.03
C LEU A 36 -7.91 2.75 5.59
N HIS A 37 -8.71 3.76 5.27
CA HIS A 37 -8.71 4.42 3.96
C HIS A 37 -7.37 5.09 3.62
N HIS A 38 -6.70 5.71 4.60
CA HIS A 38 -5.37 6.28 4.42
C HIS A 38 -4.31 5.20 4.16
N TYR A 39 -4.40 4.05 4.85
CA TYR A 39 -3.50 2.93 4.62
C TYR A 39 -3.73 2.29 3.24
N GLY A 40 -4.98 2.09 2.83
CA GLY A 40 -5.30 1.58 1.50
C GLY A 40 -4.76 2.48 0.38
N ALA A 41 -5.01 3.78 0.47
CA ALA A 41 -4.46 4.76 -0.46
C ALA A 41 -2.93 4.80 -0.43
N GLY A 42 -2.32 4.68 0.76
CA GLY A 42 -0.88 4.66 0.94
C GLY A 42 -0.22 3.47 0.26
N TRP A 43 -0.76 2.26 0.45
CA TRP A 43 -0.29 1.05 -0.21
C TRP A 43 -0.37 1.13 -1.72
N GLN A 44 -1.50 1.58 -2.27
CA GLN A 44 -1.62 1.74 -3.72
C GLN A 44 -0.61 2.77 -4.24
N ALA A 45 -0.51 3.94 -3.60
CA ALA A 45 0.43 4.98 -4.02
C ALA A 45 1.88 4.48 -4.03
N HIS A 46 2.30 3.74 -2.99
CA HIS A 46 3.65 3.17 -2.93
C HIS A 46 3.89 2.04 -3.94
N LEU A 47 2.90 1.20 -4.23
CA LEU A 47 3.04 0.16 -5.26
C LEU A 47 3.14 0.76 -6.67
N GLU A 48 2.38 1.82 -6.96
CA GLU A 48 2.51 2.60 -8.19
C GLU A 48 3.89 3.27 -8.27
N ASP A 49 4.36 3.86 -7.16
CA ASP A 49 5.67 4.52 -7.07
C ASP A 49 6.84 3.53 -7.20
N LEU A 50 6.71 2.33 -6.65
CA LEU A 50 7.66 1.23 -6.87
C LEU A 50 7.73 0.88 -8.36
N GLY A 51 6.59 0.78 -9.04
CA GLY A 51 6.53 0.57 -10.48
C GLY A 51 7.25 1.67 -11.28
N ARG A 52 7.20 2.92 -10.81
CA ARG A 52 7.92 4.05 -11.39
C ARG A 52 9.43 3.95 -11.16
N SER A 53 9.83 3.67 -9.92
CA SER A 53 11.23 3.50 -9.51
C SER A 53 11.94 2.40 -10.31
N LEU A 54 11.28 1.25 -10.50
CA LEU A 54 11.79 0.14 -11.32
C LEU A 54 12.02 0.51 -12.80
N ARG A 55 11.43 1.62 -13.28
CA ARG A 55 11.62 2.16 -14.64
C ARG A 55 12.55 3.38 -14.67
N GLY A 56 13.13 3.77 -13.53
CA GLY A 56 14.02 4.92 -13.40
C GLY A 56 13.30 6.27 -13.31
N TYR A 57 11.99 6.29 -13.07
CA TYR A 57 11.25 7.54 -12.86
C TYR A 57 11.31 8.01 -11.40
N GLY A 58 11.18 9.32 -11.20
CA GLY A 58 11.10 9.94 -9.88
C GLY A 58 9.77 9.65 -9.16
N SER A 59 9.83 9.80 -7.83
CA SER A 59 8.72 9.52 -6.92
C SER A 59 7.60 10.55 -7.02
N ILE A 60 6.36 10.09 -6.92
CA ILE A 60 5.12 10.90 -6.90
C ILE A 60 4.12 10.41 -5.85
N TRP A 61 4.56 9.59 -4.89
CA TRP A 61 3.66 8.88 -3.97
C TRP A 61 2.69 9.82 -3.24
N HIS A 62 3.14 11.03 -2.89
CA HIS A 62 2.35 11.97 -2.10
C HIS A 62 1.17 12.55 -2.89
N ASP A 63 1.41 12.95 -4.14
CA ASP A 63 0.36 13.45 -5.03
C ASP A 63 -0.66 12.34 -5.31
N ARG A 64 -0.18 11.11 -5.56
CA ARG A 64 -1.05 9.95 -5.79
C ARG A 64 -1.85 9.56 -4.56
N TRP A 65 -1.25 9.59 -3.37
CA TRP A 65 -1.96 9.34 -2.12
C TRP A 65 -3.07 10.37 -1.90
N THR A 66 -2.79 11.65 -2.14
CA THR A 66 -3.76 12.75 -2.02
C THR A 66 -4.94 12.56 -2.98
N GLU A 67 -4.67 12.11 -4.21
CA GLU A 67 -5.71 11.80 -5.19
C GLU A 67 -6.56 10.57 -4.81
N LEU A 68 -5.92 9.53 -4.26
CA LEU A 68 -6.57 8.24 -3.97
C LEU A 68 -7.35 8.21 -2.65
N ALA A 69 -6.91 8.96 -1.64
CA ALA A 69 -7.48 8.91 -0.29
C ALA A 69 -9.00 9.12 -0.25
N PRO A 70 -9.60 10.09 -0.96
CA PRO A 70 -11.06 10.26 -0.97
C PRO A 70 -11.81 9.07 -1.57
N GLY A 71 -11.21 8.38 -2.54
CA GLY A 71 -11.80 7.18 -3.16
C GLY A 71 -11.83 6.00 -2.19
N TYR A 72 -10.72 5.78 -1.46
CA TYR A 72 -10.65 4.77 -0.42
C TYR A 72 -11.58 5.04 0.76
N GLU A 73 -11.81 6.31 1.12
CA GLU A 73 -12.75 6.68 2.17
C GLU A 73 -14.19 6.28 1.80
N GLN A 74 -14.58 6.46 0.54
CA GLN A 74 -15.91 6.09 0.02
C GLN A 74 -16.12 4.57 -0.08
N LEU A 75 -15.05 3.79 -0.23
CA LEU A 75 -15.09 2.33 -0.22
C LEU A 75 -15.30 1.73 1.18
N GLY A 76 -15.41 2.57 2.22
CA GLY A 76 -15.48 2.20 3.63
C GLY A 76 -16.19 0.88 3.92
N VAL A 77 -15.53 0.05 4.73
CA VAL A 77 -16.01 -1.25 5.19
C VAL A 77 -17.30 -1.04 5.99
N GLN A 78 -18.41 -1.65 5.55
CA GLN A 78 -19.67 -1.69 6.32
C GLN A 78 -19.56 -2.62 7.52
#